data_AF-A0A501X586-F1
#
_entry.id   AF-A0A501X586-F1
#
_cell.length_a   1.000
_cell.length_b   1.000
_cell.length_c   1.000
_cell.angle_alpha   90.00
_cell.angle_beta   90.00
_cell.angle_gamma   90.00
#
_symmetry.space_group_name_H-M   'P 1'
#
loop_
_entity.id
_entity.type
_entity.pdbx_description
1 polymer ?
#
loop_
_entity_poly.entity_id
_entity_poly.type
_entity_poly.pdbx_seq_one_letter_code
_entity_poly.pdbx_strand_id
1 'polypeptide(L)'
;MRARKHGIQVQLTQVTLPDKWDKVTTKQAACAYHLHRDKPLKDFTQINLYPFEVWKHELLVSGWYVSAPMAIEQELREALEQIPVPLFAIEIKAEGVSLYWKEQGSQETVDHLANVLRLLLAWR
;
A
#
# COMPACT_ATOMS: atom_id res chain seq x y z
N MET A 1 11.56 15.48 -6.76
CA MET A 1 11.67 14.09 -7.26
C MET A 1 12.53 13.24 -6.31
N ARG A 2 12.00 12.90 -5.12
CA ARG A 2 12.76 12.25 -4.02
C ARG A 2 12.56 10.73 -3.96
N ALA A 3 11.35 10.25 -4.21
CA ALA A 3 11.04 8.82 -4.35
C ALA A 3 11.87 8.11 -5.44
N ARG A 4 12.25 8.83 -6.52
CA ARG A 4 13.14 8.30 -7.57
C ARG A 4 14.52 7.87 -7.03
N LYS A 5 15.02 8.46 -5.95
CA LYS A 5 16.28 8.04 -5.31
C LYS A 5 16.18 6.64 -4.69
N HIS A 6 14.97 6.19 -4.37
CA HIS A 6 14.71 4.87 -3.79
C HIS A 6 14.32 3.83 -4.84
N GLY A 7 14.43 4.16 -6.14
CA GLY A 7 13.93 3.32 -7.23
C GLY A 7 12.41 3.31 -7.37
N ILE A 8 11.70 4.22 -6.68
CA ILE A 8 10.24 4.27 -6.69
C ILE A 8 9.79 5.12 -7.88
N GLN A 9 8.90 4.55 -8.68
CA GLN A 9 8.21 5.26 -9.75
C GLN A 9 7.01 6.02 -9.15
N VAL A 10 6.95 7.32 -9.42
CA VAL A 10 5.85 8.18 -8.97
C VAL A 10 4.92 8.45 -10.13
N GLN A 11 3.62 8.23 -9.92
CA GLN A 11 2.58 8.49 -10.91
C GLN A 11 1.39 9.20 -10.26
N LEU A 12 0.97 10.33 -10.84
CA LEU A 12 -0.32 10.92 -10.50
C LEU A 12 -1.42 10.11 -11.19
N THR A 13 -2.35 9.58 -10.41
CA THR A 13 -3.39 8.67 -10.91
C THR A 13 -4.69 8.85 -10.15
N GLN A 14 -5.70 8.05 -10.49
CA GLN A 14 -6.90 7.90 -9.71
C GLN A 14 -6.96 6.49 -9.13
N VAL A 15 -7.21 6.39 -7.84
CA VAL A 15 -7.47 5.12 -7.17
C VAL A 15 -8.98 4.95 -6.98
N THR A 16 -9.46 3.73 -7.24
CA THR A 16 -10.86 3.36 -7.01
C THR A 16 -10.91 2.63 -5.68
N LEU A 17 -11.60 3.22 -4.69
CA LEU A 17 -11.67 2.70 -3.33
C LEU A 17 -13.08 2.16 -3.06
N PRO A 18 -13.20 0.97 -2.44
CA PRO A 18 -14.49 0.48 -1.98
C PRO A 18 -14.99 1.31 -0.80
N ASP A 19 -16.30 1.35 -0.58
CA ASP A 19 -16.87 1.81 0.68
C ASP A 19 -16.83 0.68 1.73
N LYS A 20 -17.19 1.01 2.98
CA LYS A 20 -17.20 0.06 4.09
C LYS A 20 -18.00 -1.21 3.78
N TRP A 21 -19.07 -1.12 2.99
CA TRP A 21 -19.94 -2.25 2.69
C TRP A 21 -19.62 -2.94 1.37
N ASP A 22 -18.57 -2.50 0.65
CA ASP A 22 -18.21 -2.95 -0.70
C ASP A 22 -19.39 -2.90 -1.70
N LYS A 23 -20.25 -1.89 -1.55
CA LYS A 23 -21.42 -1.65 -2.39
C LYS A 23 -21.19 -0.56 -3.43
N VAL A 24 -20.32 0.40 -3.14
CA VAL A 24 -20.05 1.56 -3.99
C VAL A 24 -18.55 1.81 -4.04
N THR A 25 -18.05 2.16 -5.22
CA THR A 25 -16.64 2.54 -5.40
C THR A 25 -16.52 4.04 -5.63
N THR A 26 -15.62 4.69 -4.90
CA THR A 26 -15.31 6.12 -5.08
C THR A 26 -13.96 6.28 -5.77
N LYS A 27 -13.89 7.15 -6.78
CA LYS A 27 -12.61 7.52 -7.41
C LYS A 27 -12.00 8.71 -6.69
N GLN A 28 -10.73 8.60 -6.30
CA GLN A 28 -9.98 9.68 -5.68
C GLN A 28 -8.69 9.91 -6.43
N ALA A 29 -8.33 11.19 -6.63
CA ALA A 29 -7.03 11.55 -7.17
C ALA A 29 -5.95 11.22 -6.13
N ALA A 30 -4.94 10.46 -6.54
CA ALA A 30 -3.88 9.97 -5.68
C ALA A 30 -2.51 10.10 -6.36
N CYS A 31 -1.49 10.27 -5.53
CA CYS A 31 -0.11 10.03 -5.92
C CYS A 31 0.21 8.56 -5.62
N ALA A 32 0.60 7.81 -6.65
CA ALA A 32 0.95 6.41 -6.54
C ALA A 32 2.47 6.25 -6.56
N TYR A 33 2.98 5.57 -5.54
CA TYR A 33 4.38 5.18 -5.41
C TYR A 33 4.47 3.70 -5.74
N HIS A 34 5.13 3.39 -6.85
CA HIS A 34 5.28 2.03 -7.36
C HIS A 34 6.70 1.54 -7.14
N LEU A 35 6.83 0.36 -6.56
CA LEU A 35 8.08 -0.38 -6.44
C LEU A 35 7.91 -1.72 -7.15
N HIS A 36 8.64 -1.92 -8.24
CA HIS A 36 8.55 -3.11 -9.08
C HIS A 36 9.51 -4.21 -8.60
N ARG A 37 9.11 -5.47 -8.77
CA ARG A 37 9.99 -6.64 -8.63
C ARG A 37 10.76 -6.85 -9.93
N ASP A 38 12.01 -7.26 -9.82
CA ASP A 38 12.82 -7.66 -10.97
C ASP A 38 12.25 -8.91 -11.66
N LYS A 39 11.64 -9.81 -10.86
CA LYS A 39 10.99 -11.02 -11.33
C LYS A 39 9.57 -11.10 -10.77
N PRO A 40 8.53 -11.10 -11.62
CA PRO A 40 7.16 -11.27 -11.18
C PRO A 40 6.98 -12.62 -10.48
N LEU A 41 6.16 -12.62 -9.43
CA LEU A 41 5.82 -13.84 -8.71
C LEU A 41 4.87 -14.72 -9.55
N LYS A 42 5.16 -16.02 -9.63
CA LYS A 42 4.22 -16.99 -10.21
C LYS A 42 3.05 -17.24 -9.27
N ASP A 43 1.87 -17.48 -9.84
CA ASP A 43 0.64 -17.85 -9.13
C ASP A 43 0.39 -16.96 -7.90
N PHE A 44 0.44 -15.64 -8.10
CA PHE A 44 0.16 -14.66 -7.05
C PHE A 44 -1.24 -14.10 -7.19
N THR A 45 -2.01 -14.16 -6.12
CA THR A 45 -3.27 -13.44 -5.99
C THR A 45 -2.97 -12.03 -5.50
N GLN A 46 -3.51 -11.03 -6.19
CA GLN A 46 -3.40 -9.63 -5.77
C GLN A 46 -3.98 -9.44 -4.35
N ILE A 47 -3.28 -8.66 -3.53
CA ILE A 47 -3.69 -8.34 -2.17
C ILE A 47 -3.79 -6.82 -2.03
N ASN A 48 -4.92 -6.36 -1.49
CA ASN A 48 -5.17 -4.95 -1.24
C ASN A 48 -5.23 -4.71 0.27
N LEU A 49 -4.57 -3.65 0.72
CA LEU A 49 -4.61 -3.18 2.10
C LEU A 49 -5.28 -1.81 2.14
N TYR A 50 -6.20 -1.64 3.08
CA TYR A 50 -6.98 -0.43 3.26
C TYR A 50 -6.82 0.09 4.69
N PRO A 51 -6.59 1.40 4.89
CA PRO A 51 -6.52 2.02 6.21
C PRO A 51 -7.92 2.31 6.81
N PHE A 52 -8.92 1.53 6.40
CA PHE A 52 -10.30 1.61 6.85
C PHE A 52 -10.99 0.26 6.67
N GLU A 53 -12.04 0.04 7.45
CA GLU A 53 -12.80 -1.21 7.42
C GLU A 53 -13.53 -1.37 6.09
N VAL A 54 -13.37 -2.54 5.47
CA VAL A 54 -14.08 -2.95 4.26
C VAL A 54 -14.69 -4.32 4.50
N TRP A 55 -15.95 -4.49 4.12
CA TRP A 55 -16.69 -5.73 4.29
C TRP A 55 -15.97 -6.92 3.65
N LYS A 56 -15.92 -8.07 4.35
CA LYS A 56 -15.15 -9.30 4.04
C LYS A 56 -13.61 -9.18 4.14
N HIS A 57 -13.06 -8.00 4.39
CA HIS A 57 -11.62 -7.87 4.60
C HIS A 57 -11.26 -8.14 6.07
N GLU A 58 -10.15 -8.80 6.30
CA GLU A 58 -9.68 -9.15 7.63
C GLU A 58 -8.84 -8.01 8.22
N LEU A 59 -8.91 -7.82 9.54
CA LEU A 59 -8.02 -6.89 10.22
C LEU A 59 -6.59 -7.46 10.24
N LEU A 60 -5.65 -6.74 9.65
CA LEU A 60 -4.24 -7.13 9.60
C LEU A 60 -3.47 -6.58 10.81
N VAL A 61 -3.54 -5.26 11.01
CA VAL A 61 -2.97 -4.52 12.16
C VAL A 61 -3.94 -3.41 12.56
N SER A 62 -3.66 -2.71 13.66
CA SER A 62 -4.52 -1.62 14.11
C SER A 62 -4.79 -0.60 12.98
N GLY A 63 -6.04 -0.52 12.53
CA GLY A 63 -6.48 0.40 11.47
C GLY A 63 -6.26 -0.08 10.03
N TRP A 64 -5.66 -1.24 9.80
CA TRP A 64 -5.39 -1.78 8.46
C TRP A 64 -6.14 -3.09 8.20
N TYR A 65 -6.81 -3.15 7.06
CA TYR A 65 -7.61 -4.28 6.62
C TYR A 65 -7.07 -4.85 5.32
N VAL A 66 -7.11 -6.17 5.16
CA VAL A 66 -6.51 -6.87 4.03
C VAL A 66 -7.56 -7.71 3.28
N SER A 67 -7.49 -7.68 1.95
CA SER A 67 -8.45 -8.37 1.08
C SER A 67 -8.26 -9.89 1.00
N ALA A 68 -7.15 -10.42 1.50
CA ALA A 68 -6.82 -11.84 1.53
C ALA A 68 -5.93 -12.15 2.74
N PRO A 69 -5.96 -13.40 3.27
CA PRO A 69 -5.13 -13.77 4.41
C PRO A 69 -3.64 -13.52 4.15
N MET A 70 -3.02 -12.78 5.07
CA MET A 70 -1.63 -12.33 4.97
C MET A 70 -1.02 -12.35 6.36
N ALA A 71 0.01 -13.18 6.56
CA ALA A 71 0.80 -13.16 7.78
C ALA A 71 1.95 -12.16 7.62
N ILE A 72 2.11 -11.23 8.55
CA ILE A 72 3.18 -10.24 8.51
C ILE A 72 4.08 -10.36 9.74
N GLU A 73 5.35 -10.02 9.56
CA GLU A 73 6.32 -9.95 10.64
C GLU A 73 6.12 -8.67 11.49
N GLN A 74 6.69 -8.69 12.69
CA GLN A 74 6.64 -7.58 13.66
C GLN A 74 7.12 -6.26 13.03
N GLU A 75 8.21 -6.29 12.25
CA GLU A 75 8.79 -5.11 11.61
C GLU A 75 7.81 -4.43 10.64
N LEU A 76 7.15 -5.21 9.78
CA LEU A 76 6.17 -4.69 8.84
C LEU A 76 4.92 -4.16 9.56
N ARG A 77 4.50 -4.83 10.65
CA ARG A 77 3.40 -4.36 11.50
C ARG A 77 3.69 -2.97 12.05
N GLU A 78 4.85 -2.80 12.68
CA GLU A 78 5.26 -1.51 13.26
C GLU A 78 5.37 -0.42 12.19
N ALA A 79 5.93 -0.77 11.01
CA ALA A 79 6.04 0.16 9.90
C ALA A 79 4.67 0.64 9.39
N LEU A 80 3.65 -0.23 9.35
CA LEU A 80 2.28 0.10 8.95
C LEU A 80 1.53 0.96 9.99
N GLU A 81 1.74 0.70 11.28
CA GLU A 81 1.10 1.45 12.36
C GLU A 81 1.68 2.86 12.52
N GLN A 82 2.96 3.06 12.17
CA GLN A 82 3.67 4.34 12.30
C GLN A 82 3.53 5.26 11.09
N ILE A 83 2.68 4.93 10.11
CA ILE A 83 2.55 5.76 8.90
C ILE A 83 1.95 7.12 9.28
N PRO A 84 2.70 8.24 9.10
CA PRO A 84 2.32 9.52 9.69
C PRO A 84 1.30 10.31 8.86
N VAL A 85 0.81 9.71 7.76
CA VAL A 85 -0.01 10.39 6.76
C VAL A 85 -1.18 9.52 6.33
N PRO A 86 -2.32 10.13 5.94
CA PRO A 86 -3.44 9.38 5.41
C PRO A 86 -3.06 8.74 4.07
N LEU A 87 -3.03 7.42 4.07
CA LEU A 87 -2.99 6.61 2.85
C LEU A 87 -4.41 6.35 2.35
N PHE A 88 -4.53 6.05 1.07
CA PHE A 88 -5.78 5.61 0.47
C PHE A 88 -5.85 4.09 0.41
N ALA A 89 -4.79 3.45 -0.09
CA ALA A 89 -4.68 2.01 -0.18
C ALA A 89 -3.23 1.60 -0.47
N ILE A 90 -2.90 0.34 -0.21
CA ILE A 90 -1.69 -0.31 -0.72
C ILE A 90 -2.13 -1.53 -1.53
N GLU A 91 -1.53 -1.72 -2.69
CA GLU A 91 -1.84 -2.80 -3.62
C GLU A 91 -0.57 -3.61 -3.86
N ILE A 92 -0.63 -4.89 -3.52
CA ILE A 92 0.43 -5.87 -3.75
C ILE A 92 0.01 -6.70 -4.96
N LYS A 93 0.80 -6.65 -6.04
CA LYS A 93 0.62 -7.44 -7.25
C LYS A 93 1.81 -8.37 -7.48
N ALA A 94 1.73 -9.22 -8.51
CA ALA A 94 2.81 -10.14 -8.84
C ALA A 94 4.08 -9.38 -9.24
N GLU A 95 3.90 -8.30 -9.98
CA GLU A 95 4.94 -7.44 -10.54
C GLU A 95 5.54 -6.45 -9.53
N GLY A 96 4.89 -6.20 -8.39
CA GLY A 96 5.35 -5.16 -7.48
C GLY A 96 4.35 -4.75 -6.40
N VAL A 97 4.65 -3.64 -5.75
CA VAL A 97 3.80 -3.02 -4.74
C VAL A 97 3.55 -1.57 -5.11
N SER A 98 2.30 -1.15 -4.98
CA SER A 98 1.85 0.22 -5.24
C SER A 98 1.22 0.80 -3.99
N LEU A 99 1.61 2.00 -3.61
CA LEU A 99 1.06 2.72 -2.48
C LEU A 99 0.38 4.00 -2.97
N TYR A 100 -0.89 4.19 -2.60
CA TYR A 100 -1.71 5.33 -3.02
C TYR A 100 -1.92 6.27 -1.85
N TRP A 101 -1.54 7.54 -2.03
CA TRP A 101 -1.67 8.54 -0.98
C TRP A 101 -1.85 9.93 -1.54
N LYS A 102 -2.19 10.87 -0.66
CA LYS A 102 -2.15 12.29 -0.97
C LYS A 102 -0.77 12.79 -0.57
N GLU A 103 0.02 13.30 -1.51
CA GLU A 103 1.41 13.73 -1.30
C GLU A 103 1.49 14.97 -0.37
N GLN A 104 1.24 14.74 0.92
CA GLN A 104 1.16 15.71 2.01
C GLN A 104 2.08 15.22 3.13
N GLY A 105 3.39 15.30 2.93
CA GLY A 105 4.37 14.76 3.87
C GLY A 105 5.75 15.40 3.77
N SER A 106 6.58 15.15 4.77
CA SER A 106 7.98 15.58 4.80
C SER A 106 8.88 14.58 4.06
N GLN A 107 10.19 14.84 4.03
CA GLN A 107 11.14 13.87 3.50
C GLN A 107 11.12 12.55 4.30
N GLU A 108 11.02 12.64 5.62
CA GLU A 108 10.94 11.48 6.51
C GLU A 108 9.73 10.61 6.19
N THR A 109 8.60 11.22 5.81
CA THR A 109 7.43 10.49 5.32
C THR A 109 7.76 9.67 4.08
N VAL A 110 8.43 10.26 3.08
CA VAL A 110 8.79 9.55 1.85
C VAL A 110 9.75 8.39 2.13
N ASP A 111 10.71 8.60 3.04
CA ASP A 111 11.67 7.57 3.44
C ASP A 111 10.97 6.41 4.18
N HIS A 112 10.00 6.73 5.05
CA HIS A 112 9.17 5.73 5.74
C HIS A 112 8.30 4.94 4.78
N LEU A 113 7.60 5.61 3.85
CA LEU A 113 6.78 4.94 2.83
C LEU A 113 7.64 4.06 1.90
N ALA A 114 8.86 4.50 1.59
CA ALA A 114 9.81 3.69 0.84
C ALA A 114 10.23 2.43 1.62
N ASN A 115 10.40 2.53 2.93
CA ASN A 115 10.69 1.37 3.79
C ASN A 115 9.51 0.38 3.78
N VAL A 116 8.28 0.87 3.96
CA VAL A 116 7.05 0.05 3.91
C VAL A 116 6.94 -0.68 2.57
N LEU A 117 7.15 0.02 1.44
CA LEU A 117 7.13 -0.59 0.10
C LEU A 117 8.17 -1.71 -0.03
N ARG A 118 9.38 -1.53 0.51
CA ARG A 118 10.43 -2.55 0.45
C ARG A 118 10.09 -3.78 1.29
N LEU A 119 9.61 -3.57 2.52
CA LEU A 119 9.18 -4.66 3.40
C LEU A 119 8.05 -5.47 2.75
N LEU A 120 7.07 -4.80 2.12
CA LEU A 120 5.99 -5.46 1.39
C LEU A 120 6.44 -6.13 0.08
N LEU A 121 7.46 -5.58 -0.58
CA LEU A 121 8.02 -6.20 -1.78
C LEU A 121 8.77 -7.50 -1.44
N ALA A 122 9.50 -7.49 -0.33
CA ALA A 122 10.25 -8.62 0.22
C ALA A 122 9.35 -9.65 0.91
N TRP A 123 8.14 -9.25 1.32
CA TRP A 123 7.12 -10.16 1.79
C TRP A 123 6.71 -11.11 0.65
N ARG A 124 6.95 -12.42 0.88
CA ARG A 124 6.72 -13.63 0.06
C ARG A 124 8.03 -14.34 -0.32
#